data_AF-A0A7W7QHV0-F1
#
_entry.id   AF-A0A7W7QHV0-F1
#
_cell.length_a   1.000
_cell.length_b   1.000
_cell.length_c   1.000
_cell.angle_alpha   90.00
_cell.angle_beta   90.00
_cell.angle_gamma   90.00
#
_symmetry.space_group_name_H-M   'P 1'
#
loop_
_entity.id
_entity.type
_entity.pdbx_description
1 polymer ?
#
loop_
_entity_poly.entity_id
_entity_poly.type
_entity_poly.pdbx_seq_one_letter_code
_entity_poly.pdbx_strand_id
1 'polypeptide(L)'
;MPKYMAIVVLALLAAGCSSGARTAPEIAGYVETYLQAHPDVKRVAKSGIQSATVVIRGQDQDAFADLGGGLRGRLIQTGGAAYMQTPGEEVAPGKTWDRITEEHEPYNLLGVTMVTSQAMTLVNSHRVHALLAARGRASGPAPDGDLDRYTVTIDVRAALDEVDLGTFLDAYDPLPFTRDTGDEYALVRAGDKAAQARLREKLLKEFGPRATYDLWLDNQGRPVRQRLTAKAPAEVTFSHWGGTTVTAPPADQVRVLTR
;
A
#
# COMPACT_ATOMS: atom_id res chain seq x y z
N MET A 1 -37.21 0.05 -16.67
CA MET A 1 -37.25 0.97 -15.51
C MET A 1 -36.60 0.29 -14.31
N PRO A 2 -35.64 0.95 -13.65
CA PRO A 2 -34.66 0.33 -12.77
C PRO A 2 -35.22 0.19 -11.35
N LYS A 3 -35.28 -1.04 -10.82
CA LYS A 3 -35.58 -1.29 -9.41
C LYS A 3 -34.37 -1.78 -8.60
N TYR A 4 -33.21 -1.95 -9.24
CA TYR A 4 -31.99 -2.45 -8.59
C TYR A 4 -30.85 -1.43 -8.49
N MET A 5 -30.97 -0.23 -9.09
CA MET A 5 -29.96 0.85 -8.91
C MET A 5 -30.20 1.73 -7.68
N ALA A 6 -31.39 1.70 -7.06
CA ALA A 6 -31.69 2.58 -5.94
C ALA A 6 -31.09 2.09 -4.59
N ILE A 7 -30.81 0.79 -4.45
CA ILE A 7 -30.32 0.24 -3.17
C ILE A 7 -28.81 0.51 -2.99
N VAL A 8 -28.03 0.54 -4.07
CA VAL A 8 -26.59 0.86 -3.99
C VAL A 8 -26.38 2.35 -3.68
N VAL A 9 -27.24 3.23 -4.19
CA VAL A 9 -27.14 4.69 -3.92
C VAL A 9 -27.64 5.06 -2.52
N LEU A 10 -28.63 4.33 -1.96
CA LEU A 10 -29.08 4.60 -0.59
C LEU A 10 -28.12 4.11 0.50
N ALA A 11 -27.31 3.07 0.24
CA ALA A 11 -26.24 2.68 1.17
C ALA A 11 -25.08 3.70 1.20
N LEU A 12 -24.85 4.42 0.09
CA LEU A 12 -23.83 5.47 -0.01
C LEU A 12 -24.27 6.82 0.61
N LEU A 13 -25.57 7.07 0.75
CA LEU A 13 -26.10 8.30 1.38
C LEU A 13 -26.20 8.21 2.92
N ALA A 14 -26.08 7.02 3.51
CA ALA A 14 -25.99 6.83 4.96
C ALA A 14 -24.55 6.94 5.51
N ALA A 15 -23.56 7.18 4.64
CA ALA A 15 -22.17 7.45 5.03
C ALA A 15 -21.92 8.93 5.39
N GLY A 16 -22.97 9.75 5.47
CA GLY A 16 -22.91 11.14 5.93
C GLY A 16 -23.20 11.29 7.42
N CYS A 17 -22.18 11.73 8.17
CA CYS A 17 -22.28 12.34 9.51
C CYS A 17 -22.75 11.45 10.68
N SER A 18 -22.00 10.39 10.99
CA SER A 18 -21.81 10.06 12.40
C SER A 18 -20.36 9.66 12.65
N SER A 19 -19.65 10.46 13.45
CA SER A 19 -18.44 10.08 14.20
C SER A 19 -18.83 9.09 15.32
N GLY A 20 -19.52 8.02 14.93
CA GLY A 20 -19.99 6.97 15.80
C GLY A 20 -18.87 6.00 16.12
N ALA A 21 -19.00 5.29 17.25
CA ALA A 21 -18.13 4.16 17.55
C ALA A 21 -18.15 3.16 16.38
N ARG A 22 -16.96 2.74 15.95
CA ARG A 22 -16.76 1.72 14.90
C ARG A 22 -16.15 0.47 15.50
N THR A 23 -16.53 -0.68 14.95
CA THR A 23 -15.92 -1.96 15.28
C THR A 23 -14.52 -2.09 14.67
N ALA A 24 -13.72 -3.03 15.18
CA ALA A 24 -12.37 -3.26 14.66
C ALA A 24 -12.36 -3.68 13.17
N PRO A 25 -13.25 -4.57 12.69
CA PRO A 25 -13.36 -4.87 11.26
C PRO A 25 -13.73 -3.66 10.39
N GLU A 26 -14.65 -2.79 10.86
CA GLU A 26 -15.03 -1.58 10.12
C GLU A 26 -13.86 -0.60 10.01
N ILE A 27 -13.09 -0.41 11.07
CA ILE A 27 -11.89 0.44 11.06
C ILE A 27 -10.83 -0.16 10.13
N ALA A 28 -10.58 -1.46 10.24
CA ALA A 28 -9.59 -2.18 9.44
C ALA A 28 -9.89 -2.12 7.92
N GLY A 29 -11.14 -2.36 7.53
CA GLY A 29 -11.56 -2.36 6.12
C GLY A 29 -11.85 -0.97 5.53
N TYR A 30 -11.79 0.09 6.35
CA TYR A 30 -12.23 1.43 5.94
C TYR A 30 -11.43 1.96 4.76
N VAL A 31 -10.10 1.90 4.85
CA VAL A 31 -9.19 2.45 3.84
C VAL A 31 -9.38 1.75 2.49
N GLU A 32 -9.46 0.43 2.48
CA GLU A 32 -9.66 -0.35 1.26
C GLU A 32 -11.00 0.00 0.59
N THR A 33 -12.08 0.03 1.37
CA THR A 33 -13.42 0.42 0.88
C THR A 33 -13.40 1.84 0.31
N TYR A 34 -12.73 2.77 1.01
CA TYR A 34 -12.65 4.16 0.57
C TYR A 34 -11.84 4.32 -0.72
N LEU A 35 -10.71 3.59 -0.86
CA LEU A 35 -9.87 3.58 -2.06
C LEU A 35 -10.61 2.99 -3.27
N GLN A 36 -11.44 1.96 -3.07
CA GLN A 36 -12.26 1.41 -4.16
C GLN A 36 -13.27 2.43 -4.70
N ALA A 37 -13.87 3.23 -3.82
CA ALA A 37 -14.79 4.30 -4.20
C ALA A 37 -14.08 5.55 -4.75
N HIS A 38 -12.84 5.80 -4.33
CA HIS A 38 -12.05 6.98 -4.67
C HIS A 38 -10.62 6.59 -5.09
N PRO A 39 -10.45 5.98 -6.28
CA PRO A 39 -9.15 5.44 -6.70
C PRO A 39 -8.09 6.53 -6.97
N ASP A 40 -8.53 7.74 -7.29
CA ASP A 40 -7.67 8.89 -7.56
C ASP A 40 -7.16 9.52 -6.26
N VAL A 41 -5.91 9.23 -5.90
CA VAL A 41 -5.33 9.67 -4.63
C VAL A 41 -3.80 9.71 -4.68
N LYS A 42 -3.20 10.60 -3.88
CA LYS A 42 -1.78 10.55 -3.53
C LYS A 42 -1.60 9.86 -2.19
N ARG A 43 -0.77 8.83 -2.16
CA ARG A 43 -0.41 8.03 -0.99
C ARG A 43 1.07 8.16 -0.71
N VAL A 44 1.44 8.41 0.54
CA VAL A 44 2.85 8.48 0.97
C VAL A 44 3.04 7.52 2.13
N ALA A 45 3.92 6.53 1.97
CA ALA A 45 4.25 5.54 2.98
C ALA A 45 5.64 5.78 3.57
N LYS A 46 5.80 5.48 4.86
CA LYS A 46 7.09 5.48 5.57
C LYS A 46 7.19 4.26 6.48
N SER A 47 8.34 3.58 6.45
CA SER A 47 8.68 2.46 7.32
C SER A 47 10.19 2.46 7.58
N GLY A 48 10.61 2.86 8.79
CA GLY A 48 12.03 3.05 9.10
C GLY A 48 12.71 4.05 8.16
N ILE A 49 13.77 3.61 7.47
CA ILE A 49 14.49 4.41 6.46
C ILE A 49 13.82 4.40 5.08
N GLN A 50 12.81 3.54 4.89
CA GLN A 50 12.13 3.36 3.61
C GLN A 50 10.97 4.32 3.48
N SER A 51 10.73 4.81 2.27
CA SER A 51 9.58 5.64 1.93
C SER A 51 9.12 5.40 0.51
N ALA A 52 7.83 5.62 0.28
CA ALA A 52 7.22 5.55 -1.04
C ALA A 52 6.21 6.67 -1.23
N THR A 53 6.07 7.15 -2.45
CA THR A 53 4.99 8.05 -2.87
C THR A 53 4.35 7.48 -4.12
N VAL A 54 3.04 7.30 -4.11
CA VAL A 54 2.26 6.82 -5.25
C VAL A 54 1.12 7.79 -5.51
N VAL A 55 1.04 8.31 -6.73
CA VAL A 55 -0.06 9.15 -7.22
C VAL A 55 -0.80 8.34 -8.29
N ILE A 56 -2.12 8.24 -8.14
CA ILE A 56 -3.00 7.56 -9.11
C ILE A 56 -4.00 8.55 -9.68
N ARG A 57 -4.20 8.51 -11.00
CA ARG A 57 -5.24 9.25 -11.73
C ARG A 57 -5.81 8.39 -12.86
N GLY A 58 -6.99 7.80 -12.64
CA GLY A 58 -7.58 6.86 -13.58
C GLY A 58 -6.67 5.66 -13.83
N GLN A 59 -6.18 5.51 -15.07
CA GLN A 59 -5.22 4.46 -15.44
C GLN A 59 -3.76 4.92 -15.33
N ASP A 60 -3.53 6.21 -15.07
CA ASP A 60 -2.19 6.78 -14.96
C ASP A 60 -1.67 6.68 -13.52
N GLN A 61 -0.37 6.45 -13.40
CA GLN A 61 0.32 6.24 -12.13
C GLN A 61 1.69 6.92 -12.13
N ASP A 62 2.07 7.52 -11.00
CA ASP A 62 3.43 7.96 -10.70
C ASP A 62 3.85 7.40 -9.36
N ALA A 63 4.79 6.46 -9.39
CA ALA A 63 5.28 5.75 -8.22
C ALA A 63 6.77 6.03 -8.01
N PHE A 64 7.11 6.52 -6.83
CA PHE A 64 8.47 6.73 -6.36
C PHE A 64 8.71 5.92 -5.10
N ALA A 65 9.90 5.33 -4.97
CA ALA A 65 10.36 4.78 -3.70
C ALA A 65 11.83 5.09 -3.43
N ASP A 66 12.14 5.20 -2.14
CA ASP A 66 13.47 5.21 -1.55
C ASP A 66 13.49 4.12 -0.49
N LEU A 67 14.26 3.07 -0.73
CA LEU A 67 14.32 1.88 0.12
C LEU A 67 15.51 1.94 1.10
N GLY A 68 16.22 3.07 1.16
CA GLY A 68 17.46 3.23 1.90
C GLY A 68 18.66 2.57 1.18
N GLY A 69 19.85 2.76 1.75
CA GLY A 69 21.08 2.16 1.18
C GLY A 69 21.44 2.63 -0.24
N GLY A 70 20.88 3.76 -0.70
CA GLY A 70 21.04 4.29 -2.05
C GLY A 70 20.07 3.72 -3.09
N LEU A 71 19.21 2.76 -2.71
CA LEU A 71 18.27 2.12 -3.63
C LEU A 71 16.99 2.94 -3.75
N ARG A 72 16.83 3.64 -4.87
CA ARG A 72 15.68 4.53 -5.14
C ARG A 72 15.33 4.54 -6.63
N GLY A 73 14.08 4.85 -6.94
CA GLY A 73 13.57 4.74 -8.30
C GLY A 73 12.18 5.33 -8.46
N ARG A 74 11.85 5.72 -9.69
CA ARG A 74 10.54 6.26 -10.07
C ARG A 74 10.05 5.61 -11.35
N LEU A 75 8.76 5.28 -11.39
CA LEU A 75 8.03 4.79 -12.56
C LEU A 75 6.81 5.67 -12.78
N ILE A 76 6.69 6.23 -13.98
CA ILE A 76 5.52 6.96 -14.44
C ILE A 76 4.86 6.14 -15.55
N GLN A 77 3.58 5.82 -15.39
CA GLN A 77 2.73 5.20 -16.41
C GLN A 77 1.66 6.21 -16.78
N THR A 78 1.65 6.69 -18.02
CA THR A 78 0.66 7.67 -18.49
C THR A 78 0.55 7.65 -20.00
N GLY A 79 -0.66 7.87 -20.52
CA GLY A 79 -0.90 7.95 -21.97
C GLY A 79 -0.47 6.68 -22.73
N GLY A 80 -0.54 5.51 -22.08
CA GLY A 80 -0.14 4.22 -22.67
C GLY A 80 1.38 4.00 -22.76
N ALA A 81 2.20 4.87 -22.18
CA ALA A 81 3.64 4.70 -22.08
C ALA A 81 4.09 4.56 -20.63
N ALA A 82 5.24 3.90 -20.43
CA ALA A 82 5.89 3.81 -19.13
C ALA A 82 7.29 4.41 -19.20
N TYR A 83 7.64 5.18 -18.18
CA TYR A 83 8.89 5.92 -18.06
C TYR A 83 9.53 5.61 -16.72
N MET A 84 10.83 5.36 -16.73
CA MET A 84 11.58 5.06 -15.52
C MET A 84 12.71 6.06 -15.30
N GLN A 85 13.01 6.32 -14.02
CA GLN A 85 14.11 7.17 -13.61
C GLN A 85 14.78 6.58 -12.37
N THR A 86 16.11 6.53 -12.39
CA THR A 86 16.93 6.38 -11.19
C THR A 86 17.39 7.78 -10.77
N PRO A 87 16.87 8.35 -9.67
CA PRO A 87 17.20 9.71 -9.29
C PRO A 87 18.71 9.89 -9.06
N GLY A 88 19.27 10.94 -9.67
CA GLY A 88 20.70 11.26 -9.59
C GLY A 88 21.58 10.55 -10.61
N GLU A 89 20.99 9.76 -11.51
CA GLU A 89 21.69 9.08 -12.59
C GLU A 89 21.17 9.53 -13.96
N GLU A 90 22.07 9.66 -14.92
CA GLU A 90 21.72 9.83 -16.33
C GLU A 90 21.72 8.45 -17.01
N VAL A 91 20.68 8.21 -17.82
CA VAL A 91 20.58 6.99 -18.65
C VAL A 91 21.29 7.16 -20.00
N ALA A 92 21.52 8.40 -20.42
CA ALA A 92 22.37 8.84 -21.52
C ALA A 92 22.68 10.34 -21.32
N PRO A 93 23.68 10.93 -22.01
CA PRO A 93 24.04 12.34 -21.83
C PRO A 93 22.82 13.29 -21.92
N GLY A 94 22.52 13.97 -20.80
CA GLY A 94 21.38 14.89 -20.68
C GLY A 94 20.01 14.22 -20.61
N LYS A 95 19.94 12.88 -20.48
CA LYS A 95 18.71 12.10 -20.37
C LYS A 95 18.66 11.43 -19.00
N THR A 96 17.59 11.67 -18.25
CA THR A 96 17.38 11.10 -16.90
C THR A 96 16.22 10.11 -16.85
N TRP A 97 15.51 9.95 -17.97
CA TRP A 97 14.36 9.06 -18.10
C TRP A 97 14.58 8.07 -19.22
N ASP A 98 14.24 6.81 -18.98
CA ASP A 98 14.09 5.79 -20.01
C ASP A 98 12.62 5.56 -20.32
N ARG A 99 12.28 5.51 -21.60
CA ARG A 99 10.97 4.99 -22.03
C ARG A 99 11.05 3.47 -22.12
N ILE A 100 10.20 2.78 -21.36
CA ILE A 100 10.11 1.31 -21.38
C ILE A 100 9.47 0.89 -22.71
N THR A 101 10.14 -0.01 -23.43
CA THR A 101 9.68 -0.61 -24.69
C THR A 101 9.84 -2.13 -24.62
N GLU A 102 9.17 -2.89 -25.49
CA GLU A 102 9.20 -4.36 -25.49
C GLU A 102 10.59 -4.96 -25.75
N GLU A 103 11.54 -4.18 -26.28
CA GLU A 103 12.77 -4.71 -26.87
C GLU A 103 14.02 -4.66 -25.96
N HIS A 104 14.05 -3.97 -24.81
CA HIS A 104 15.35 -3.66 -24.17
C HIS A 104 15.47 -3.81 -22.62
N GLU A 105 16.41 -4.72 -22.29
CA GLU A 105 17.25 -4.99 -21.11
C GLU A 105 16.67 -5.36 -19.71
N PRO A 106 16.94 -6.60 -19.22
CA PRO A 106 16.44 -7.09 -17.94
C PRO A 106 17.13 -6.51 -16.69
N TYR A 107 18.37 -5.99 -16.77
CA TYR A 107 19.17 -5.66 -15.57
C TYR A 107 18.82 -4.33 -14.90
N ASN A 108 18.54 -3.26 -15.66
CA ASN A 108 18.05 -1.98 -15.10
C ASN A 108 16.54 -2.00 -14.82
N LEU A 109 15.78 -2.76 -15.62
CA LEU A 109 14.37 -3.00 -15.38
C LEU A 109 14.14 -3.80 -14.09
N LEU A 110 14.97 -4.79 -13.76
CA LEU A 110 14.86 -5.53 -12.49
C LEU A 110 14.99 -4.62 -11.27
N GLY A 111 16.01 -3.75 -11.24
CA GLY A 111 16.26 -2.86 -10.10
C GLY A 111 15.13 -1.86 -9.86
N VAL A 112 14.68 -1.17 -10.91
CA VAL A 112 13.63 -0.14 -10.76
C VAL A 112 12.23 -0.75 -10.68
N THR A 113 11.94 -1.86 -11.37
CA THR A 113 10.69 -2.61 -11.18
C THR A 113 10.61 -3.14 -9.76
N MET A 114 11.71 -3.61 -9.18
CA MET A 114 11.77 -3.98 -7.77
C MET A 114 11.46 -2.78 -6.86
N VAL A 115 12.12 -1.62 -7.07
CA VAL A 115 11.87 -0.42 -6.25
C VAL A 115 10.42 0.04 -6.33
N THR A 116 9.85 0.06 -7.53
CA THR A 116 8.49 0.56 -7.76
C THR A 116 7.42 -0.44 -7.35
N SER A 117 7.69 -1.75 -7.44
CA SER A 117 6.86 -2.80 -6.82
C SER A 117 6.89 -2.65 -5.30
N GLN A 118 8.06 -2.43 -4.69
CA GLN A 118 8.14 -2.13 -3.25
C GLN A 118 7.43 -0.84 -2.88
N ALA A 119 7.44 0.17 -3.76
CA ALA A 119 6.65 1.39 -3.55
C ALA A 119 5.16 1.04 -3.38
N MET A 120 4.64 0.20 -4.27
CA MET A 120 3.27 -0.29 -4.21
C MET A 120 3.02 -1.14 -2.96
N THR A 121 3.93 -2.05 -2.60
CA THR A 121 3.83 -2.83 -1.36
C THR A 121 3.77 -1.92 -0.13
N LEU A 122 4.63 -0.90 -0.05
CA LEU A 122 4.66 0.05 1.07
C LEU A 122 3.35 0.83 1.21
N VAL A 123 2.80 1.39 0.12
CA VAL A 123 1.51 2.11 0.19
C VAL A 123 0.31 1.18 0.35
N ASN A 124 0.43 -0.08 -0.08
CA ASN A 124 -0.59 -1.11 0.06
C ASN A 124 -0.50 -1.90 1.38
N SER A 125 0.50 -1.61 2.23
CA SER A 125 0.66 -2.20 3.57
C SER A 125 -0.58 -2.07 4.45
N HIS A 126 -1.50 -1.13 4.15
CA HIS A 126 -2.82 -1.05 4.77
C HIS A 126 -3.56 -2.40 4.78
N ARG A 127 -3.42 -3.22 3.73
CA ARG A 127 -4.11 -4.53 3.62
C ARG A 127 -3.62 -5.51 4.69
N VAL A 128 -2.31 -5.54 4.95
CA VAL A 128 -1.69 -6.34 6.01
C VAL A 128 -2.16 -5.86 7.37
N HIS A 129 -2.11 -4.55 7.58
CA HIS A 129 -2.52 -3.94 8.84
C HIS A 129 -3.99 -4.22 9.13
N ALA A 130 -4.85 -4.19 8.10
CA ALA A 130 -6.27 -4.48 8.21
C ALA A 130 -6.54 -5.92 8.65
N LEU A 131 -5.81 -6.91 8.11
CA LEU A 131 -5.97 -8.31 8.49
C LEU A 131 -5.68 -8.54 9.99
N LEU A 132 -4.65 -7.88 10.52
CA LEU A 132 -4.33 -7.94 11.95
C LEU A 132 -5.34 -7.13 12.79
N ALA A 133 -5.69 -5.92 12.34
CA ALA A 133 -6.58 -5.02 13.05
C ALA A 133 -8.02 -5.55 13.13
N ALA A 134 -8.50 -6.31 12.13
CA ALA A 134 -9.84 -6.89 12.15
C ALA A 134 -10.11 -7.81 13.36
N ARG A 135 -9.04 -8.31 14.01
CA ARG A 135 -9.08 -9.17 15.21
C ARG A 135 -8.81 -8.42 16.52
N GLY A 136 -8.62 -7.10 16.44
CA GLY A 136 -8.28 -6.27 17.59
C GLY A 136 -9.50 -5.77 18.37
N ARG A 137 -9.22 -4.90 19.34
CA ARG A 137 -10.23 -4.17 20.11
C ARG A 137 -10.21 -2.71 19.71
N ALA A 138 -11.34 -2.25 19.16
CA ALA A 138 -11.53 -0.88 18.72
C ALA A 138 -11.84 0.08 19.87
N SER A 139 -11.44 1.32 19.67
CA SER A 139 -11.76 2.47 20.51
C SER A 139 -11.83 3.74 19.65
N GLY A 140 -12.58 4.72 20.11
CA GLY A 140 -12.80 5.98 19.41
C GLY A 140 -14.17 6.09 18.73
N PRO A 141 -14.44 7.20 18.02
CA PRO A 141 -13.45 8.22 17.68
C PRO A 141 -12.98 9.04 18.90
N ALA A 142 -11.72 9.43 18.88
CA ALA A 142 -11.15 10.45 19.75
C ALA A 142 -10.75 11.65 18.90
N PRO A 143 -11.07 12.89 19.31
CA PRO A 143 -10.67 14.08 18.56
C PRO A 143 -9.14 14.25 18.58
N ASP A 144 -8.56 14.55 17.43
CA ASP A 144 -7.13 14.83 17.24
C ASP A 144 -6.99 16.03 16.29
N GLY A 145 -7.14 17.25 16.86
CA GLY A 145 -7.34 18.47 16.08
C GLY A 145 -8.68 18.42 15.33
N ASP A 146 -8.65 18.67 14.01
CA ASP A 146 -9.82 18.59 13.12
C ASP A 146 -10.08 17.17 12.58
N LEU A 147 -9.42 16.15 13.15
CA LEU A 147 -9.50 14.76 12.71
C LEU A 147 -10.17 13.87 13.76
N ASP A 148 -10.92 12.89 13.28
CA ASP A 148 -11.40 11.77 14.08
C ASP A 148 -10.35 10.65 14.07
N ARG A 149 -9.81 10.31 15.24
CA ARG A 149 -8.88 9.19 15.40
C ARG A 149 -9.59 7.94 15.92
N TYR A 150 -9.47 6.84 15.18
CA TYR A 150 -9.87 5.51 15.60
C TYR A 150 -8.62 4.69 15.93
N THR A 151 -8.67 3.93 17.02
CA THR A 151 -7.55 3.11 17.49
C THR A 151 -8.00 1.68 17.70
N VAL A 152 -7.25 0.73 17.15
CA VAL A 152 -7.43 -0.71 17.33
C VAL A 152 -6.19 -1.27 18.02
N THR A 153 -6.39 -1.83 19.22
CA THR A 153 -5.34 -2.55 19.95
C THR A 153 -5.33 -4.02 19.55
N ILE A 154 -4.15 -4.56 19.25
CA ILE A 154 -3.99 -5.89 18.64
C ILE A 154 -3.11 -6.77 19.54
N ASP A 155 -3.64 -7.92 19.94
CA ASP A 155 -2.83 -9.05 20.39
C ASP A 155 -2.37 -9.80 19.13
N VAL A 156 -1.10 -9.63 18.77
CA VAL A 156 -0.58 -10.12 17.49
C VAL A 156 -0.59 -11.65 17.45
N ARG A 157 -0.30 -12.31 18.58
CA ARG A 157 -0.29 -13.77 18.63
C ARG A 157 -1.70 -14.31 18.38
N ALA A 158 -2.68 -13.81 19.13
CA ALA A 158 -4.07 -14.23 18.95
C ALA A 158 -4.58 -13.91 17.53
N ALA A 159 -4.24 -12.74 16.99
CA ALA A 159 -4.62 -12.37 15.63
C ALA A 159 -4.02 -13.34 14.58
N LEU A 160 -2.73 -13.68 14.68
CA LEU A 160 -2.06 -14.59 13.75
C LEU A 160 -2.59 -16.03 13.83
N ASP A 161 -3.10 -16.45 14.98
CA ASP A 161 -3.71 -17.79 15.14
C ASP A 161 -5.05 -17.89 14.38
N GLU A 162 -5.78 -16.78 14.24
CA GLU A 162 -7.07 -16.71 13.57
C GLU A 162 -7.02 -16.27 12.10
N VAL A 163 -5.90 -15.71 11.64
CA VAL A 163 -5.73 -15.25 10.25
C VAL A 163 -5.50 -16.42 9.30
N ASP A 164 -6.18 -16.37 8.15
CA ASP A 164 -5.85 -17.21 7.00
C ASP A 164 -4.51 -16.76 6.40
N LEU A 165 -3.48 -17.58 6.59
CA LEU A 165 -2.12 -17.22 6.17
C LEU A 165 -1.93 -17.23 4.65
N GLY A 166 -2.77 -17.92 3.89
CA GLY A 166 -2.74 -17.86 2.43
C GLY A 166 -3.17 -16.48 1.93
N THR A 167 -4.32 -16.02 2.42
CA THR A 167 -4.87 -14.68 2.16
C THR A 167 -3.92 -13.59 2.68
N PHE A 168 -3.30 -13.82 3.85
CA PHE A 168 -2.32 -12.90 4.39
C PHE A 168 -1.11 -12.72 3.47
N LEU A 169 -0.57 -13.81 2.91
CA LEU A 169 0.58 -13.74 2.00
C LEU A 169 0.26 -12.97 0.71
N ASP A 170 -0.97 -13.03 0.23
CA ASP A 170 -1.39 -12.28 -0.97
C ASP A 170 -1.51 -10.76 -0.72
N ALA A 171 -1.61 -10.35 0.55
CA ALA A 171 -1.61 -8.94 0.96
C ALA A 171 -0.24 -8.46 1.47
N TYR A 172 0.53 -9.36 2.08
CA TYR A 172 1.79 -9.07 2.77
C TYR A 172 2.98 -8.95 1.83
N ASP A 173 2.94 -9.65 0.69
CA ASP A 173 3.95 -9.69 -0.38
C ASP A 173 5.35 -9.15 0.00
N PRO A 174 6.07 -9.82 0.91
CA PRO A 174 7.49 -9.61 1.03
C PRO A 174 8.08 -10.28 -0.20
N LEU A 175 8.47 -9.47 -1.19
CA LEU A 175 9.07 -9.93 -2.44
C LEU A 175 9.96 -11.16 -2.18
N PRO A 176 9.62 -12.35 -2.72
CA PRO A 176 10.39 -13.56 -2.48
C PRO A 176 11.67 -13.47 -3.30
N PHE A 177 12.65 -12.71 -2.80
CA PHE A 177 13.95 -12.56 -3.46
C PHE A 177 14.78 -13.84 -3.44
N THR A 178 14.37 -14.83 -2.62
CA THR A 178 15.03 -16.13 -2.55
C THR A 178 14.04 -17.25 -2.87
N ARG A 179 14.52 -18.25 -3.61
CA ARG A 179 13.78 -19.47 -3.94
C ARG A 179 13.25 -20.17 -2.68
N ASP A 180 14.04 -20.19 -1.62
CA ASP A 180 13.68 -20.79 -0.33
C ASP A 180 12.44 -20.13 0.30
N THR A 181 12.26 -18.81 0.10
CA THR A 181 11.07 -18.08 0.57
C THR A 181 9.85 -18.45 -0.28
N GLY A 182 10.03 -18.57 -1.59
CA GLY A 182 8.97 -18.97 -2.51
C GLY A 182 8.44 -20.39 -2.24
N ASP A 183 9.34 -21.35 -2.02
CA ASP A 183 8.98 -22.73 -1.71
C ASP A 183 8.28 -22.83 -0.34
N GLU A 184 8.73 -22.07 0.66
CA GLU A 184 8.06 -22.01 1.96
C GLU A 184 6.64 -21.42 1.87
N TYR A 185 6.44 -20.38 1.05
CA TYR A 185 5.10 -19.79 0.84
C TYR A 185 4.17 -20.72 0.08
N ALA A 186 4.69 -21.51 -0.87
CA ALA A 186 3.89 -22.54 -1.53
C ALA A 186 3.38 -23.58 -0.52
N LEU A 187 4.23 -24.01 0.42
CA LEU A 187 3.83 -24.92 1.51
C LEU A 187 2.78 -24.31 2.43
N VAL A 188 2.93 -23.03 2.80
CA VAL A 188 1.94 -22.30 3.60
C VAL A 188 0.58 -22.27 2.90
N ARG A 189 0.55 -21.92 1.61
CA ARG A 189 -0.67 -21.88 0.78
C ARG A 189 -1.29 -23.28 0.62
N ALA A 190 -0.47 -24.33 0.58
CA ALA A 190 -0.93 -25.71 0.56
C ALA A 190 -1.46 -26.21 1.92
N GLY A 191 -1.40 -25.41 2.98
CA GLY A 191 -1.90 -25.76 4.30
C GLY A 191 -0.92 -26.56 5.17
N ASP A 192 0.36 -26.60 4.82
CA ASP A 192 1.37 -27.30 5.62
C ASP A 192 1.48 -26.69 7.03
N LYS A 193 1.16 -27.48 8.06
CA LYS A 193 1.09 -26.99 9.44
C LYS A 193 2.44 -26.53 9.97
N ALA A 194 3.53 -27.19 9.59
CA ALA A 194 4.87 -26.83 10.05
C ALA A 194 5.34 -25.51 9.42
N ALA A 195 5.10 -25.32 8.13
CA ALA A 195 5.38 -24.06 7.41
C ALA A 195 4.54 -22.91 7.97
N GLN A 196 3.25 -23.15 8.23
CA GLN A 196 2.37 -22.16 8.86
C GLN A 196 2.85 -21.78 10.27
N ALA A 197 3.26 -22.74 11.10
CA ALA A 197 3.79 -22.45 12.43
C ALA A 197 5.07 -21.60 12.36
N ARG A 198 6.02 -21.96 11.47
CA ARG A 198 7.24 -21.16 11.26
C ARG A 198 6.94 -19.75 10.76
N LEU A 199 5.98 -19.59 9.86
CA LEU A 199 5.56 -18.27 9.38
C LEU A 199 4.96 -17.44 10.52
N ARG A 200 4.05 -18.00 11.34
CA ARG A 200 3.50 -17.28 12.52
C ARG A 200 4.58 -16.83 13.47
N GLU A 201 5.59 -17.66 13.74
CA GLU A 201 6.72 -17.27 14.58
C GLU A 201 7.55 -16.14 13.96
N LYS A 202 7.78 -16.17 12.64
CA LYS A 202 8.47 -15.09 11.92
C LYS A 202 7.69 -13.78 12.02
N LEU A 203 6.40 -13.81 11.72
CA LEU A 203 5.52 -12.64 11.79
C LEU A 203 5.41 -12.10 13.22
N LEU A 204 5.33 -12.97 14.23
CA LEU A 204 5.34 -12.54 15.64
C LEU A 204 6.66 -11.86 16.03
N LYS A 205 7.81 -12.32 15.52
CA LYS A 205 9.12 -11.67 15.74
C LYS A 205 9.22 -10.32 15.05
N GLU A 206 8.53 -10.15 13.93
CA GLU A 206 8.50 -8.93 13.14
C GLU A 206 7.59 -7.86 13.72
N PHE A 207 6.34 -8.21 14.02
CA PHE A 207 5.36 -7.26 14.55
C PHE A 207 5.50 -7.08 16.08
N GLY A 208 6.09 -8.06 16.77
CA GLY A 208 6.11 -8.11 18.22
C GLY A 208 4.81 -8.66 18.81
N PRO A 209 4.72 -8.82 20.15
CA PRO A 209 3.57 -9.45 20.79
C PRO A 209 2.30 -8.58 20.79
N ARG A 210 2.44 -7.27 20.59
CA ARG A 210 1.35 -6.31 20.57
C ARG A 210 1.60 -5.28 19.48
N ALA A 211 0.51 -4.83 18.87
CA ALA A 211 0.53 -3.73 17.92
C ALA A 211 -0.69 -2.82 18.14
N THR A 212 -0.61 -1.61 17.63
CA THR A 212 -1.72 -0.66 17.59
C THR A 212 -1.90 -0.19 16.15
N TYR A 213 -3.12 -0.28 15.63
CA TYR A 213 -3.50 0.32 14.36
C TYR A 213 -4.32 1.58 14.63
N ASP A 214 -3.88 2.71 14.08
CA ASP A 214 -4.58 3.98 14.17
C ASP A 214 -5.02 4.45 12.78
N LEU A 215 -6.23 4.98 12.68
CA LEU A 215 -6.82 5.56 11.48
C LEU A 215 -7.32 6.96 11.79
N TRP A 216 -6.92 7.94 10.99
CA TRP A 216 -7.39 9.32 11.07
C TRP A 216 -8.25 9.65 9.87
N LEU A 217 -9.46 10.14 10.14
CA LEU A 217 -10.40 10.63 9.15
C LEU A 217 -10.58 12.13 9.31
N ASP A 218 -10.75 12.86 8.21
CA ASP A 218 -11.19 14.26 8.29
C ASP A 218 -12.71 14.37 8.53
N ASN A 219 -13.20 15.60 8.64
CA ASN A 219 -14.62 15.91 8.85
C ASN A 219 -15.55 15.45 7.70
N GLN A 220 -14.99 15.05 6.55
CA GLN A 220 -15.73 14.47 5.42
C GLN A 220 -15.62 12.94 5.40
N GLY A 221 -15.00 12.33 6.42
CA GLY A 221 -14.75 10.90 6.50
C GLY A 221 -13.63 10.41 5.57
N ARG A 222 -12.83 11.30 4.99
CA ARG A 222 -11.74 10.88 4.09
C ARG A 222 -10.56 10.40 4.92
N PRO A 223 -9.93 9.26 4.57
CA PRO A 223 -8.70 8.86 5.22
C PRO A 223 -7.64 9.94 4.99
N VAL A 224 -6.97 10.35 6.06
CA VAL A 224 -5.83 11.30 6.02
C VAL A 224 -4.55 10.58 6.39
N ARG A 225 -4.63 9.66 7.36
CA ARG A 225 -3.48 8.92 7.85
C ARG A 225 -3.92 7.56 8.38
N GLN A 226 -3.08 6.56 8.20
CA GLN A 226 -3.11 5.34 8.99
C GLN A 226 -1.71 5.04 9.52
N ARG A 227 -1.63 4.36 10.65
CA ARG A 227 -0.37 3.97 11.26
C ARG A 227 -0.49 2.62 11.96
N LEU A 228 0.44 1.72 11.67
CA LEU A 228 0.66 0.53 12.49
C LEU A 228 1.87 0.79 13.39
N THR A 229 1.64 0.88 14.70
CA THR A 229 2.69 0.88 15.70
C THR A 229 2.93 -0.57 16.14
N ALA A 230 3.92 -1.20 15.53
CA ALA A 230 4.46 -2.51 15.87
C ALA A 230 5.95 -2.38 16.23
N LYS A 231 6.68 -3.49 16.37
CA LYS A 231 8.14 -3.44 16.55
C LYS A 231 8.85 -2.66 15.43
N ALA A 232 8.38 -2.76 14.19
CA ALA A 232 8.70 -1.85 13.10
C ALA A 232 7.46 -1.00 12.77
N PRO A 233 7.45 0.30 13.09
CA PRO A 233 6.30 1.15 12.82
C PRO A 233 6.22 1.52 11.32
N ALA A 234 5.00 1.52 10.79
CA ALA A 234 4.72 1.93 9.42
C ALA A 234 3.55 2.92 9.39
N GLU A 235 3.64 3.93 8.53
CA GLU A 235 2.63 4.98 8.37
C GLU A 235 2.32 5.19 6.89
N VAL A 236 1.05 5.42 6.56
CA VAL A 236 0.62 5.86 5.24
C VAL A 236 -0.25 7.10 5.39
N THR A 237 0.08 8.16 4.67
CA THR A 237 -0.74 9.38 4.58
C THR A 237 -1.39 9.47 3.21
N PHE A 238 -2.61 10.03 3.19
CA PHE A 238 -3.43 10.17 2.00
C PHE A 238 -3.75 11.64 1.77
N SER A 239 -3.71 12.07 0.51
CA SER A 239 -3.98 13.46 0.14
C SER A 239 -4.43 13.56 -1.32
N HIS A 240 -4.88 14.75 -1.74
CA HIS A 240 -5.25 15.04 -3.13
C HIS A 240 -6.34 14.13 -3.70
N TRP A 241 -7.26 13.63 -2.86
CA TRP A 241 -8.41 12.82 -3.27
C TRP A 241 -9.17 13.46 -4.45
N GLY A 242 -9.25 12.74 -5.58
CA GLY A 242 -9.94 13.18 -6.81
C GLY A 242 -9.26 14.30 -7.61
N GLY A 243 -8.20 14.92 -7.07
CA GLY A 243 -7.49 16.07 -7.63
C GLY A 243 -6.05 15.76 -8.04
N THR A 244 -5.72 14.50 -8.26
CA THR A 244 -4.39 14.07 -8.70
C THR A 244 -4.14 14.36 -10.17
N THR A 245 -2.86 14.54 -10.49
CA THR A 245 -2.36 14.63 -11.86
C THR A 245 -1.14 13.74 -12.00
N VAL A 246 -1.01 13.11 -13.16
CA VAL A 246 0.16 12.35 -13.57
C VAL A 246 0.58 12.91 -14.92
N THR A 247 1.86 13.23 -15.07
CA THR A 247 2.40 13.88 -16.27
C THR A 247 3.60 13.12 -16.77
N ALA A 248 3.69 12.91 -18.08
CA ALA A 248 4.88 12.35 -18.70
C ALA A 248 6.11 13.23 -18.42
N PRO A 249 7.32 12.64 -18.37
CA PRO A 249 8.54 13.43 -18.29
C PRO A 249 8.71 14.36 -19.50
N PRO A 250 9.50 15.45 -19.36
CA PRO A 250 9.87 16.30 -20.50
C PRO A 250 10.53 15.47 -21.62
N ALA A 251 10.04 15.61 -22.86
CA ALA A 251 10.48 14.78 -23.98
C ALA A 251 11.99 14.88 -24.27
N ASP A 252 12.59 16.03 -23.99
CA ASP A 252 14.02 16.30 -24.09
C ASP A 252 14.85 15.58 -23.01
N GLN A 253 14.24 15.11 -21.92
CA GLN A 253 14.90 14.31 -20.88
C GLN A 253 14.70 12.80 -21.03
N VAL A 254 13.86 12.38 -21.97
CA VAL A 254 13.58 10.98 -22.26
C VAL A 254 14.57 10.45 -23.30
N ARG A 255 15.26 9.35 -22.96
CA ARG A 255 15.94 8.50 -23.93
C ARG A 255 14.89 7.59 -24.57
N VAL A 256 14.76 7.70 -25.89
CA VAL A 256 14.01 6.75 -26.71
C VAL A 256 15.05 5.82 -27.31
N LEU A 257 15.03 4.55 -26.92
CA LEU A 257 15.85 3.53 -27.55
C LEU A 257 15.27 3.28 -28.94
N THR A 258 15.91 3.84 -29.97
CA THR A 258 15.62 3.55 -31.37
C THR A 258 16.44 2.34 -31.81
N ARG A 259 15.85 1.50 -32.66
CA ARG A 259 16.54 0.41 -33.36
C ARG A 259 17.76 0.90 -34.14
#